data_AF-A0A956CWT3-F1
#
_entry.id   AF-A0A956CWT3-F1
#
_cell.length_a   1.000
_cell.length_b   1.000
_cell.length_c   1.000
_cell.angle_alpha   90.00
_cell.angle_beta   90.00
_cell.angle_gamma   90.00
#
_symmetry.space_group_name_H-M   'P 1'
#
loop_
_entity.id
_entity.type
_entity.pdbx_description
1 polymer ?
#
loop_
_entity_poly.entity_id
_entity_poly.type
_entity_poly.pdbx_seq_one_letter_code
_entity_poly.pdbx_strand_id
1 'polypeptide(L)'
;MTQTWLHSLSCVALCALGVWLSGCGPSEEDRAHGAERAALAGQQNAILTAPPAGADGCLGVYRDARAWHEAHRQEVEASDAWWSSVSDGTKDDIYSENPQFHESAEARIRLLIRCGSDGDLWDPGA
;
A
#
# COMPACT_ATOMS: atom_id res chain seq x y z
N MET A 1 -46.18 -25.30 -43.92
CA MET A 1 -44.76 -25.06 -44.24
C MET A 1 -43.92 -25.63 -43.10
N THR A 2 -43.17 -26.68 -43.40
CA THR A 2 -42.26 -27.44 -42.54
C THR A 2 -40.86 -26.87 -42.64
N GLN A 3 -40.16 -26.62 -41.51
CA GLN A 3 -38.73 -26.96 -41.35
C GLN A 3 -38.26 -26.75 -39.91
N THR A 4 -37.90 -27.87 -39.27
CA THR A 4 -36.93 -28.03 -38.18
C THR A 4 -35.59 -27.37 -38.49
N TRP A 5 -34.78 -27.00 -37.48
CA TRP A 5 -33.40 -27.48 -37.26
C TRP A 5 -32.81 -26.89 -35.96
N LEU A 6 -32.34 -27.79 -35.08
CA LEU A 6 -31.43 -27.53 -33.97
C LEU A 6 -30.08 -26.98 -34.48
N HIS A 7 -29.49 -26.01 -33.78
CA HIS A 7 -28.05 -25.83 -33.54
C HIS A 7 -27.93 -24.93 -32.28
N SER A 8 -27.75 -25.43 -31.06
CA SER A 8 -26.47 -25.95 -30.54
C SER A 8 -25.26 -25.21 -31.12
N LEU A 9 -24.94 -24.05 -30.56
CA LEU A 9 -23.64 -23.36 -30.62
C LEU A 9 -23.60 -22.45 -29.38
N SER A 10 -23.31 -23.01 -28.20
CA SER A 10 -21.96 -22.90 -27.63
C SER A 10 -21.44 -21.45 -27.63
N CYS A 11 -22.09 -20.54 -26.89
CA CYS A 11 -21.39 -19.35 -26.36
C CYS A 11 -20.49 -19.73 -25.16
N VAL A 12 -19.73 -20.81 -25.34
CA VAL A 12 -18.56 -21.19 -24.56
C VAL A 12 -17.38 -21.11 -25.53
N ALA A 13 -17.13 -19.91 -26.04
CA ALA A 13 -15.81 -19.47 -26.43
C ALA A 13 -15.42 -18.52 -25.27
N LEU A 14 -14.90 -19.02 -24.14
CA LEU A 14 -13.52 -19.48 -24.05
C LEU A 14 -12.64 -18.63 -24.98
N CYS A 15 -12.61 -17.31 -24.71
CA CYS A 15 -11.44 -16.49 -25.00
C CYS A 15 -10.30 -16.94 -24.08
N ALA A 16 -9.85 -18.17 -24.30
CA ALA A 16 -8.53 -18.62 -23.93
C ALA A 16 -7.59 -18.12 -25.02
N LEU A 17 -7.08 -16.92 -24.85
CA LEU A 17 -5.73 -16.62 -25.28
C LEU A 17 -5.03 -16.10 -24.04
N GLY A 18 -4.31 -17.03 -23.40
CA GLY A 18 -3.22 -16.72 -22.48
C GLY A 18 -2.17 -15.93 -23.24
N VAL A 19 -2.43 -14.64 -23.41
CA VAL A 19 -1.41 -13.69 -23.76
C VAL A 19 -0.61 -13.51 -22.49
N TRP A 20 0.55 -14.15 -22.47
CA TRP A 20 1.73 -13.61 -21.81
C TRP A 20 1.93 -12.16 -22.28
N LEU A 21 1.17 -11.20 -21.71
CA LEU A 21 1.45 -9.78 -21.79
C LEU A 21 2.50 -9.45 -20.73
N SER A 22 3.67 -10.07 -20.83
CA SER A 22 4.86 -9.67 -20.08
C SER A 22 5.43 -8.37 -20.68
N GLY A 23 4.62 -7.31 -20.74
CA GLY A 23 5.01 -6.05 -21.38
C GLY A 23 3.99 -4.91 -21.37
N CYS A 24 2.81 -5.06 -20.76
CA CYS A 24 1.99 -3.90 -20.43
C CYS A 24 2.27 -3.56 -18.96
N GLY A 25 2.93 -2.43 -18.71
CA GLY A 25 3.12 -1.92 -17.34
C GLY A 25 1.79 -1.65 -16.61
N PRO A 26 1.82 -1.00 -15.45
CA PRO A 26 0.63 -0.76 -14.63
C PRO A 26 -0.52 -0.14 -15.45
N SER A 27 -1.74 -0.62 -15.20
CA SER A 27 -2.94 0.02 -15.71
C SER A 27 -3.11 1.42 -15.10
N GLU A 28 -3.99 2.26 -15.66
CA GLU A 28 -4.32 3.57 -15.04
C GLU A 28 -4.93 3.39 -13.64
N GLU A 29 -5.73 2.34 -13.45
CA GLU A 29 -6.29 1.98 -12.14
C GLU A 29 -5.20 1.57 -11.15
N ASP A 30 -4.22 0.76 -11.58
CA ASP A 30 -3.08 0.39 -10.75
C ASP A 30 -2.24 1.60 -10.35
N ARG A 31 -2.03 2.56 -11.28
CA ARG A 31 -1.34 3.82 -10.97
C ARG A 31 -2.11 4.67 -9.98
N ALA A 32 -3.44 4.73 -10.09
CA ALA A 32 -4.28 5.47 -9.15
C ALA A 32 -4.18 4.88 -7.74
N HIS A 33 -4.32 3.56 -7.61
CA HIS A 33 -4.13 2.89 -6.32
C HIS A 33 -2.70 3.02 -5.78
N GLY A 34 -1.70 3.00 -6.66
CA GLY A 34 -0.31 3.29 -6.32
C GLY A 34 -0.14 4.68 -5.71
N ALA A 35 -0.73 5.71 -6.32
CA ALA A 35 -0.70 7.08 -5.82
C ALA A 35 -1.45 7.24 -4.49
N GLU A 36 -2.61 6.58 -4.32
CA GLU A 36 -3.36 6.56 -3.05
C GLU A 36 -2.53 5.94 -1.93
N ARG A 37 -1.89 4.78 -2.20
CA ARG A 37 -1.01 4.12 -1.24
C ARG A 37 0.21 4.98 -0.91
N ALA A 38 0.80 5.64 -1.90
CA ALA A 38 1.93 6.55 -1.70
C ALA A 38 1.53 7.77 -0.86
N ALA A 39 0.31 8.28 -1.02
CA ALA A 39 -0.23 9.35 -0.19
C ALA A 39 -0.41 8.90 1.27
N LEU A 40 -0.96 7.71 1.51
CA LEU A 40 -1.06 7.12 2.87
C LEU A 40 0.34 6.92 3.49
N ALA A 41 1.30 6.41 2.72
CA ALA A 41 2.68 6.27 3.16
C ALA A 41 3.31 7.63 3.51
N GLY A 42 3.10 8.65 2.68
CA GLY A 42 3.58 10.02 2.93
C GLY A 42 3.03 10.62 4.22
N GLN A 43 1.73 10.45 4.48
CA GLN A 43 1.10 10.90 5.74
C GLN A 43 1.73 10.20 6.95
N GLN A 44 1.89 8.88 6.89
CA GLN A 44 2.51 8.12 7.97
C GLN A 44 3.97 8.54 8.18
N ASN A 45 4.74 8.68 7.09
CA ASN A 45 6.15 9.09 7.13
C ASN A 45 6.32 10.48 7.78
N ALA A 46 5.41 11.42 7.50
CA ALA A 46 5.43 12.75 8.11
C ALA A 46 5.29 12.68 9.64
N ILE A 47 4.42 11.80 10.15
CA ILE A 47 4.28 11.57 11.60
C ILE A 47 5.55 10.94 12.16
N LEU A 48 6.05 9.86 11.54
CA LEU A 48 7.21 9.11 12.04
C LEU A 48 8.49 9.97 12.04
N THR A 49 8.63 10.89 11.10
CA THR A 49 9.81 11.76 10.99
C THR A 49 9.67 13.09 11.71
N ALA A 50 8.48 13.43 12.22
CA ALA A 50 8.26 14.65 13.00
C ALA A 50 9.25 14.72 14.18
N PRO A 51 9.84 15.89 14.45
CA PRO A 51 10.74 16.05 15.59
C PRO A 51 9.97 15.85 16.90
N PRO A 52 10.51 15.06 17.86
CA PRO A 52 9.89 14.88 19.16
C PRO A 52 9.80 16.23 19.89
N ALA A 53 8.65 16.52 20.50
CA ALA A 53 8.40 17.77 21.21
C ALA A 53 8.06 17.50 22.68
N GLY A 54 8.64 18.31 23.58
CA GLY A 54 8.38 18.21 25.02
C GLY A 54 8.99 16.97 25.69
N ALA A 55 8.60 16.73 26.95
CA ALA A 55 9.12 15.64 27.77
C ALA A 55 8.70 14.23 27.28
N ASP A 56 7.60 14.14 26.54
CA ASP A 56 7.02 12.88 26.03
C ASP A 56 7.35 12.65 24.54
N GLY A 57 8.41 13.26 24.01
CA GLY A 57 8.61 13.43 22.58
C GLY A 57 8.40 12.18 21.70
N CYS A 58 9.00 11.05 22.05
CA CYS A 58 8.81 9.78 21.31
C CYS A 58 7.45 9.11 21.58
N LEU A 59 6.91 9.25 22.80
CA LEU A 59 5.59 8.74 23.16
C LEU A 59 4.48 9.52 22.43
N GLY A 60 4.66 10.82 22.20
CA GLY A 60 3.80 11.66 21.38
C GLY A 60 3.73 11.16 19.94
N VAL A 61 4.89 10.95 19.30
CA VAL A 61 4.96 10.39 17.94
C VAL A 61 4.29 9.02 17.85
N TYR A 62 4.45 8.15 18.86
CA TYR A 62 3.74 6.88 18.91
C TYR A 62 2.21 7.06 18.99
N ARG A 63 1.72 7.93 19.87
CA ARG A 63 0.29 8.22 20.03
C ARG A 63 -0.31 8.75 18.73
N ASP A 64 0.39 9.67 18.06
CA ASP A 64 -0.05 10.25 16.78
C ASP A 64 -0.07 9.20 15.67
N ALA A 65 0.98 8.36 15.57
CA ALA A 65 1.03 7.28 14.59
C ALA A 65 -0.10 6.25 14.81
N ARG A 66 -0.41 5.93 16.07
CA ARG A 66 -1.52 5.05 16.43
C ARG A 66 -2.87 5.66 16.10
N ALA A 67 -3.09 6.93 16.45
CA ALA A 67 -4.33 7.64 16.14
C ALA A 67 -4.56 7.74 14.63
N TRP A 68 -3.51 8.04 13.87
CA TRP A 68 -3.56 8.05 12.40
C TRP A 68 -3.92 6.66 11.84
N HIS A 69 -3.29 5.60 12.34
CA HIS A 69 -3.57 4.23 11.86
C HIS A 69 -5.01 3.81 12.14
N GLU A 70 -5.55 4.11 13.32
CA GLU A 70 -6.96 3.80 13.62
C GLU A 70 -7.92 4.61 12.73
N ALA A 71 -7.61 5.89 12.47
CA ALA A 71 -8.42 6.74 11.60
C ALA A 71 -8.45 6.26 10.14
N HIS A 72 -7.34 5.71 9.64
CA HIS A 72 -7.20 5.27 8.23
C HIS A 72 -7.22 3.74 8.09
N ARG A 73 -7.66 3.00 9.11
CA ARG A 73 -7.56 1.53 9.14
C ARG A 73 -8.15 0.87 7.90
N GLN A 74 -9.35 1.29 7.50
CA GLN A 74 -10.04 0.71 6.34
C GLN A 74 -9.33 1.01 5.01
N GLU A 75 -8.77 2.21 4.87
CA GLU A 75 -8.01 2.61 3.68
C GLU A 75 -6.70 1.83 3.56
N VAL A 76 -6.01 1.63 4.68
CA VAL A 76 -4.79 0.81 4.74
C VAL A 76 -5.11 -0.65 4.41
N GLU A 77 -6.17 -1.23 5.00
CA GLU A 77 -6.60 -2.61 4.73
C GLU A 77 -6.97 -2.81 3.25
N ALA A 78 -7.72 -1.88 2.65
CA ALA A 78 -8.07 -1.93 1.23
C ALA A 78 -6.83 -1.82 0.34
N SER A 79 -5.90 -0.92 0.68
CA SER A 79 -4.64 -0.75 -0.04
C SER A 79 -3.76 -2.00 0.05
N ASP A 80 -3.67 -2.64 1.21
CA ASP A 80 -2.88 -3.87 1.40
C ASP A 80 -3.50 -5.07 0.65
N ALA A 81 -4.83 -5.15 0.58
CA ALA A 81 -5.53 -6.16 -0.21
C ALA A 81 -5.23 -6.00 -1.71
N TRP A 82 -5.35 -4.78 -2.24
CA TRP A 82 -4.98 -4.49 -3.62
C TRP A 82 -3.50 -4.78 -3.89
N TRP A 83 -2.59 -4.27 -3.05
CA TRP A 83 -1.16 -4.48 -3.21
C TRP A 83 -0.79 -5.96 -3.24
N SER A 84 -1.48 -6.79 -2.45
CA SER A 84 -1.27 -8.25 -2.44
C SER A 84 -1.81 -8.95 -3.70
N SER A 85 -2.75 -8.35 -4.42
CA SER A 85 -3.35 -8.92 -5.64
C SER A 85 -2.60 -8.62 -6.93
N VAL A 86 -1.79 -7.55 -6.97
CA VAL A 86 -1.05 -7.14 -8.17
C VAL A 86 0.27 -7.90 -8.32
N SER A 87 0.74 -8.04 -9.56
CA SER A 87 1.99 -8.75 -9.89
C SER A 87 3.22 -8.01 -9.38
N ASP A 88 4.33 -8.71 -9.16
CA ASP A 88 5.57 -8.07 -8.69
C ASP A 88 6.15 -7.07 -9.70
N GLY A 89 6.02 -7.33 -11.01
CA GLY A 89 6.43 -6.35 -12.03
C GLY A 89 5.61 -5.05 -11.96
N THR A 90 4.30 -5.15 -11.70
CA THR A 90 3.43 -3.98 -11.48
C THR A 90 3.85 -3.23 -10.22
N LYS A 91 4.18 -3.95 -9.14
CA LYS A 91 4.67 -3.33 -7.89
C LYS A 91 5.98 -2.59 -8.11
N ASP A 92 6.93 -3.19 -8.81
CA ASP A 92 8.25 -2.58 -9.08
C ASP A 92 8.10 -1.27 -9.87
N ASP A 93 7.27 -1.27 -10.92
CA ASP A 93 6.99 -0.07 -11.71
C ASP A 93 6.34 1.02 -10.84
N ILE A 94 5.27 0.69 -10.10
CA ILE A 94 4.59 1.64 -9.20
C ILE A 94 5.53 2.15 -8.11
N TYR A 95 6.38 1.29 -7.57
CA TYR A 95 7.35 1.65 -6.53
C TYR A 95 8.34 2.68 -7.06
N SER A 96 8.82 2.51 -8.30
CA SER A 96 9.73 3.45 -8.95
C SER A 96 9.09 4.81 -9.27
N GLU A 97 7.76 4.85 -9.48
CA GLU A 97 7.01 6.07 -9.76
C GLU A 97 6.73 6.92 -8.49
N ASN A 98 6.85 6.33 -7.29
CA ASN A 98 6.35 6.93 -6.04
C ASN A 98 7.44 7.00 -4.93
N PRO A 99 8.15 8.13 -4.76
CA PRO A 99 9.27 8.26 -3.82
C PRO A 99 8.91 8.00 -2.35
N GLN A 100 7.65 8.21 -1.96
CA GLN A 100 7.17 8.04 -0.58
C GLN A 100 7.35 6.60 -0.06
N PHE A 101 7.38 5.60 -0.96
CA PHE A 101 7.63 4.23 -0.56
C PHE A 101 9.09 3.97 -0.15
N HIS A 102 10.04 4.64 -0.81
CA HIS A 102 11.45 4.60 -0.42
C HIS A 102 11.66 5.27 0.94
N GLU A 103 10.95 6.38 1.17
CA GLU A 103 11.02 7.14 2.40
C GLU A 103 10.47 6.38 3.61
N SER A 104 9.57 5.42 3.43
CA SER A 104 8.98 4.69 4.56
C SER A 104 9.98 3.84 5.35
N ALA A 105 10.94 3.21 4.67
CA ALA A 105 12.01 2.48 5.35
C ALA A 105 12.90 3.44 6.14
N GLU A 106 13.28 4.56 5.51
CA GLU A 106 14.10 5.60 6.14
C GLU A 106 13.40 6.25 7.33
N ALA A 107 12.11 6.57 7.22
CA ALA A 107 11.30 7.14 8.29
C ALA A 107 11.27 6.24 9.54
N ARG A 108 11.09 4.92 9.34
CA ARG A 108 11.13 3.93 10.42
C ARG A 108 12.51 3.81 11.04
N ILE A 109 13.58 3.76 10.23
CA ILE A 109 14.97 3.72 10.73
C ILE A 109 15.29 4.98 11.54
N ARG A 110 14.93 6.17 11.04
CA ARG A 110 15.14 7.45 11.75
C ARG A 110 14.39 7.45 13.09
N LEU A 111 13.14 6.98 13.13
CA LEU A 111 12.39 6.85 14.37
C LEU A 111 13.09 5.89 15.36
N LEU A 112 13.53 4.72 14.89
CA LEU A 112 14.23 3.73 15.72
C LEU A 112 15.55 4.25 16.27
N ILE A 113 16.35 4.94 15.47
CA ILE A 113 17.60 5.54 15.94
C ILE A 113 17.31 6.59 17.00
N ARG A 114 16.33 7.48 16.74
CA ARG A 114 15.97 8.58 17.62
C ARG A 114 15.38 8.12 18.94
N CYS A 115 14.47 7.15 18.91
CA CYS A 115 13.77 6.68 20.11
C CYS A 115 14.44 5.46 20.77
N GLY A 116 15.35 4.78 20.08
CA GLY A 116 16.12 3.64 20.59
C GLY A 116 17.45 4.03 21.23
N SER A 117 17.96 5.24 20.98
CA SER A 117 19.09 5.80 21.73
C SER A 117 18.70 6.28 23.14
N ASP A 118 17.41 6.50 23.40
CA ASP A 118 16.85 6.94 24.68
C ASP A 118 16.46 5.74 25.55
N GLY A 119 17.45 4.88 25.84
CA GLY A 119 17.32 3.51 26.38
C GLY A 119 16.54 3.26 27.68
N ASP A 120 15.76 4.21 28.20
CA ASP A 120 14.96 4.11 29.42
C ASP A 120 13.46 4.48 29.25
N LEU A 121 12.96 4.79 28.04
CA LEU A 121 11.62 5.38 27.86
C LEU A 121 10.58 4.52 27.12
N TRP A 122 10.86 3.26 26.84
CA TRP A 122 9.90 2.35 26.20
C TRP A 122 9.26 1.40 27.22
N ASP A 123 8.34 1.92 28.03
CA ASP A 123 7.27 1.10 28.62
C ASP A 123 5.91 1.67 28.18
N PRO A 124 5.23 1.06 27.21
CA PRO A 124 3.89 1.48 26.80
C PRO A 124 2.78 1.14 27.82
N GLY A 125 3.13 0.65 29.03
CA GLY A 125 2.20 0.26 30.09
C GLY A 125 2.62 0.48 31.56
N ALA A 126 3.68 1.25 31.84
CA ALA A 126 4.03 1.68 33.22
C ALA A 126 3.36 3.01 33.64
#